data_AF-A0A8T8WJA4-F1
#
_entry.id   AF-A0A8T8WJA4-F1
#
_cell.length_a   1.000
_cell.length_b   1.000
_cell.length_c   1.000
_cell.angle_alpha   90.00
_cell.angle_beta   90.00
_cell.angle_gamma   90.00
#
_symmetry.space_group_name_H-M   'P 1'
#
loop_
_entity.id
_entity.type
_entity.pdbx_description
1 polymer ?
#
loop_
_entity_poly.entity_id
_entity_poly.type
_entity_poly.pdbx_seq_one_letter_code
_entity_poly.pdbx_strand_id
1 'polypeptide(L)' 'YSGCWTCRLRHVRCNEASPTCLRCQQAGIECMGYSVELYWVVKDLDSRSPGR' A
#
# COMPACT_ATOMS: atom_id res chain seq x y z
N TYR A 1 -7.96 1.70 -6.94
CA TYR A 1 -8.11 0.53 -6.05
C TYR A 1 -7.90 0.99 -4.61
N SER A 2 -8.91 1.58 -3.99
CA SER A 2 -8.89 2.02 -2.59
C SER A 2 -9.31 0.83 -1.72
N GLY A 3 -8.44 0.43 -0.80
CA GLY A 3 -8.66 -0.78 0.00
C GLY A 3 -7.55 -0.89 1.02
N CYS A 4 -7.86 -1.44 2.19
CA CYS A 4 -6.89 -1.50 3.27
C CYS A 4 -5.69 -2.37 2.89
N TRP A 5 -4.55 -2.15 3.53
CA TRP A 5 -3.31 -2.87 3.24
C TRP A 5 -3.49 -4.38 3.42
N THR A 6 -4.24 -4.79 4.44
CA THR A 6 -4.55 -6.20 4.70
C THR A 6 -5.33 -6.84 3.54
N CYS A 7 -6.35 -6.16 2.99
CA CYS A 7 -7.09 -6.68 1.85
C CYS A 7 -6.26 -6.70 0.56
N ARG A 8 -5.38 -5.69 0.39
CA ARG A 8 -4.44 -5.65 -0.72
C ARG A 8 -3.46 -6.84 -0.67
N LEU A 9 -2.83 -7.09 0.47
CA LEU A 9 -1.91 -8.23 0.65
C LEU A 9 -2.60 -9.58 0.43
N ARG A 10 -3.89 -9.68 0.79
CA ARG A 10 -4.68 -10.90 0.59
C ARG A 10 -5.29 -11.02 -0.82
N HIS A 11 -5.07 -10.04 -1.70
CA HIS A 11 -5.70 -9.95 -3.02
C HIS A 11 -7.23 -10.11 -3.01
N VAL A 12 -7.88 -9.56 -1.97
CA VAL A 12 -9.33 -9.59 -1.82
C VAL A 12 -9.90 -8.17 -1.93
N ARG A 13 -11.12 -8.05 -2.47
CA ARG A 13 -11.86 -6.78 -2.52
C ARG A 13 -12.05 -6.19 -1.10
N CYS A 14 -11.64 -4.96 -0.86
CA CYS A 14 -11.92 -4.29 0.41
C CYS A 14 -13.36 -3.76 0.42
N ASN A 15 -14.01 -3.76 1.59
CA ASN A 15 -15.33 -3.15 1.77
C ASN A 15 -15.24 -1.68 2.21
N GLU A 16 -14.02 -1.13 2.33
CA GLU A 16 -13.74 0.29 2.62
C GLU A 16 -14.41 0.87 3.88
N ALA A 17 -14.93 0.02 4.76
CA ALA A 17 -15.48 0.43 6.04
C ALA A 17 -14.40 1.05 6.94
N SER A 18 -14.78 2.06 7.71
CA SER A 18 -13.95 2.75 8.71
C SER A 18 -14.52 2.49 10.12
N PRO A 19 -13.69 2.34 11.17
CA PRO A 19 -12.21 2.44 11.20
C PRO A 19 -11.46 1.19 10.68
N THR A 20 -12.13 0.04 10.65
CA THR A 20 -11.55 -1.23 10.16
C THR A 20 -12.45 -1.85 9.09
N CYS A 21 -11.83 -2.50 8.10
CA CYS A 21 -12.58 -3.14 7.04
C CYS A 21 -13.43 -4.32 7.56
N LEU A 22 -14.67 -4.48 7.11
CA LEU A 22 -15.55 -5.59 7.54
C LEU A 22 -14.90 -6.97 7.32
N ARG A 23 -14.13 -7.13 6.25
CA ARG A 23 -13.39 -8.37 5.94
C ARG A 23 -12.31 -8.69 6.97
N CYS A 24 -11.66 -7.66 7.48
CA CYS A 24 -10.60 -7.74 8.48
C CYS A 24 -11.23 -8.11 9.83
N GLN A 25 -12.34 -7.43 10.16
CA GLN A 25 -13.13 -7.70 11.36
C GLN A 25 -13.71 -9.12 11.38
N GLN A 26 -14.33 -9.57 10.29
CA GLN A 26 -14.89 -10.92 10.17
C GLN A 26 -13.80 -12.00 10.19
N ALA A 27 -12.63 -11.72 9.62
CA ALA A 27 -11.50 -12.63 9.68
C ALA A 27 -10.78 -12.62 11.04
N GLY A 28 -11.13 -11.71 11.95
CA GLY A 28 -10.47 -11.57 13.25
C GLY A 28 -9.00 -11.15 13.15
N ILE A 29 -8.62 -10.41 12.09
CA ILE A 29 -7.24 -9.97 11.85
C ILE A 29 -7.11 -8.47 11.98
N GLU A 30 -5.91 -8.01 12.31
CA GLU A 30 -5.60 -6.59 12.37
C GLU A 30 -5.68 -5.92 10.98
N CYS A 31 -6.44 -4.83 10.92
CA CYS A 31 -6.57 -4.02 9.72
C CYS A 31 -5.46 -2.97 9.72
N MET A 32 -4.45 -3.12 8.86
CA MET A 32 -3.32 -2.18 8.74
C MET A 32 -3.69 -0.85 8.07
N GLY A 33 -4.98 -0.47 8.11
CA GLY A 33 -5.48 0.78 7.56
C GLY A 33 -5.33 0.92 6.03
N TYR A 34 -5.48 2.15 5.55
CA TYR A 34 -5.49 2.51 4.13
C TYR A 34 -4.28 3.36 3.71
N SER A 35 -3.28 3.49 4.59
CA SER A 35 -2.11 4.32 4.38
C SER A 35 -1.30 3.83 3.17
N VAL A 36 -1.00 4.75 2.27
CA VAL A 36 -0.04 4.53 1.18
C VAL A 36 1.17 5.37 1.55
N GLU A 37 2.30 4.73 1.89
CA GLU A 37 3.57 5.44 2.01
C GLU A 37 4.00 5.88 0.61
N LEU A 38 3.84 7.17 0.33
CA LEU A 38 4.33 7.78 -0.89
C LEU A 38 5.79 8.17 -0.67
N TYR A 39 6.71 7.53 -1.39
CA TYR A 39 8.10 7.97 -1.48
C TYR A 39 8.31 8.75 -2.78
N TRP A 40 8.99 9.89 -2.68
CA TRP A 40 9.39 10.68 -3.83
C TRP A 40 10.59 10.00 -4.48
N VAL A 41 10.41 9.40 -5.65
CA VAL A 41 11.53 8.85 -6.42
C VAL A 41 12.31 10.02 -7.01
N VAL A 42 13.39 10.42 -6.36
CA VAL A 42 14.41 11.25 -7.02
C VAL A 42 15.01 10.38 -8.12
N LYS A 43 14.64 10.68 -9.37
CA LYS A 43 15.33 10.13 -10.52
C LYS A 43 16.66 10.85 -10.62
N ASP A 44 17.66 10.37 -9.88
CA ASP A 44 19.04 10.71 -10.19
C ASP A 44 19.29 10.24 -11.62
N LEU A 45 19.38 11.23 -12.51
CA LEU A 45 19.76 11.05 -13.89
C LEU A 45 21.06 10.26 -13.91
N ASP A 46 20.98 9.08 -14.53
CA ASP A 46 22.09 8.20 -14.89
C ASP A 46 23.34 9.04 -15.17
N SER A 47 24.22 9.10 -14.17
CA SER A 47 25.46 9.87 -14.20
C SER A 47 26.48 9.07 -14.99
N ARG A 48 26.19 8.77 -16.25
CA ARG A 48 27.12 8.09 -17.13
C ARG A 48 28.02 9.10 -17.81
N SER A 49 28.95 9.63 -17.02
CA SER A 49 30.21 10.18 -17.53
C SER A 49 31.29 9.14 -17.25
N PRO A 50 31.59 8.19 -18.16
CA PRO A 50 32.86 7.50 -18.06
C PRO A 50 33.92 8.54 -18.47
N GLY A 51 34.63 9.07 -17.49
CA GLY A 51 35.76 9.94 -17.74
C GLY A 51 36.84 9.21 -18.52
N ARG A 52 37.22 9.77 -19.68
CA ARG A 52 38.61 9.96 -20.10
C ARG A 52 38.66 10.97 -21.24
#